data_AF-A0A1Q3B4E5-F1
#
_entry.id   AF-A0A1Q3B4E5-F1
#
_cell.length_a   1.000
_cell.length_b   1.000
_cell.length_c   1.000
_cell.angle_alpha   90.00
_cell.angle_beta   90.00
_cell.angle_gamma   90.00
#
_symmetry.space_group_name_H-M   'P 1'
#
loop_
_entity.id
_entity.type
_entity.pdbx_description
1 polymer ?
#
loop_
_entity_poly.entity_id
_entity_poly.type
_entity_poly.pdbx_seq_one_letter_code
_entity_poly.pdbx_strand_id
1 'polypeptide(L)'
;IKFDVKILGQILNVLAIGSKFFETKKWPEDPELVLEDCLRVFYPNENVFGGMAKPTNLLDAEHRLLHHITVTHILPTSGGHEKMSYQDLYVMWHVVTGKPLNLPHLIMKNMLRATSK
;
A
#
# COMPACT_ATOMS: atom_id res chain seq x y z
N ILE A 1 -28.14 4.67 -9.06
CA ILE A 1 -27.03 5.39 -8.38
C ILE A 1 -25.73 4.78 -8.87
N LYS A 2 -24.78 5.58 -9.37
CA LYS A 2 -23.45 5.08 -9.74
C LYS A 2 -22.58 5.07 -8.49
N PHE A 3 -22.25 3.88 -7.96
CA PHE A 3 -21.37 3.78 -6.80
C PHE A 3 -19.95 4.20 -7.18
N ASP A 4 -19.42 5.22 -6.51
CA ASP A 4 -18.09 5.77 -6.76
C ASP A 4 -17.33 6.07 -5.47
N VAL A 5 -16.07 6.48 -5.61
CA VAL A 5 -15.16 6.78 -4.49
C VAL A 5 -15.70 7.86 -3.56
N LYS A 6 -16.43 8.86 -4.10
CA LYS A 6 -17.00 9.95 -3.30
C LYS A 6 -18.16 9.45 -2.45
N ILE A 7 -19.06 8.66 -3.05
CA ILE A 7 -20.18 8.04 -2.34
C ILE A 7 -19.68 7.10 -1.24
N LEU A 8 -18.64 6.29 -1.52
CA LEU A 8 -18.04 5.44 -0.51
C LEU A 8 -17.42 6.25 0.64
N GLY A 9 -16.72 7.34 0.34
CA GLY A 9 -16.19 8.26 1.37
C GLY A 9 -17.28 8.84 2.26
N GLN A 10 -18.41 9.26 1.66
CA GLN A 10 -19.58 9.74 2.40
C GLN A 10 -20.18 8.67 3.32
N ILE A 11 -20.33 7.42 2.82
CA ILE A 11 -20.87 6.30 3.61
C ILE A 11 -19.98 5.99 4.82
N LEU A 12 -18.66 6.00 4.62
CA LEU A 12 -17.68 5.71 5.67
C LEU A 12 -17.40 6.90 6.58
N ASN A 13 -17.98 8.07 6.30
CA ASN A 13 -17.67 9.33 6.96
C ASN A 13 -16.16 9.67 6.96
N VAL A 14 -15.50 9.47 5.81
CA VAL A 14 -14.08 9.81 5.60
C VAL A 14 -13.88 10.61 4.31
N LEU A 15 -12.87 11.48 4.32
CA LEU A 15 -12.53 12.29 3.14
C LEU A 15 -11.86 11.42 2.07
N ALA A 16 -12.32 11.56 0.82
CA ALA A 16 -11.70 10.94 -0.35
C ALA A 16 -10.51 11.76 -0.88
N ILE A 17 -9.56 12.09 0.00
CA ILE A 17 -8.37 12.92 -0.29
C ILE A 17 -7.08 12.09 -0.26
N GLY A 18 -5.96 12.69 -0.65
CA GLY A 18 -4.64 12.03 -0.62
C GLY A 18 -4.30 11.23 -1.88
N SER A 19 -3.13 10.60 -1.84
CA SER A 19 -2.59 9.86 -2.98
C SER A 19 -3.48 8.65 -3.31
N LYS A 20 -3.50 8.28 -4.59
CA LYS A 20 -4.29 7.15 -5.12
C LYS A 20 -3.36 6.25 -5.91
N PHE A 21 -3.22 5.01 -5.47
CA PHE A 21 -2.48 4.00 -6.20
C PHE A 21 -3.08 2.62 -5.92
N PHE A 22 -3.18 1.81 -6.98
CA PHE A 22 -3.64 0.43 -6.90
C PHE A 22 -3.16 -0.38 -8.10
N GLU A 23 -1.85 -0.42 -8.31
CA GLU A 23 -1.25 -1.29 -9.33
C GLU A 23 -0.31 -2.31 -8.67
N THR A 24 -0.13 -3.46 -9.30
CA THR A 24 0.70 -4.54 -8.76
C THR A 24 2.10 -4.58 -9.38
N LYS A 25 2.24 -4.09 -10.62
CA LYS A 25 3.47 -4.26 -11.42
C LYS A 25 4.31 -3.00 -11.54
N LYS A 26 3.75 -1.83 -11.21
CA LYS A 26 4.40 -0.53 -11.37
C LYS A 26 4.27 0.26 -10.09
N TRP A 27 5.22 1.14 -9.83
CA TRP A 27 5.16 2.11 -8.75
C TRP A 27 4.44 3.39 -9.24
N PRO A 28 3.73 4.15 -8.38
CA PRO A 28 3.11 5.40 -8.79
C PRO A 28 4.13 6.42 -9.31
N GLU A 29 3.77 7.12 -10.38
CA GLU A 29 4.50 8.29 -10.89
C GLU A 29 4.08 9.54 -10.07
N ASP A 30 4.54 9.60 -8.82
CA ASP A 30 4.25 10.68 -7.88
C ASP A 30 5.58 11.26 -7.36
N PRO A 31 5.85 12.57 -7.54
CA PRO A 31 7.09 13.20 -7.08
C PRO A 31 7.35 13.05 -5.57
N GLU A 32 6.31 12.86 -4.76
CA GLU A 32 6.45 12.65 -3.32
C GLU A 32 6.73 11.20 -2.94
N LEU A 33 6.58 10.27 -3.88
CA LEU A 33 6.78 8.83 -3.70
C LEU A 33 7.91 8.35 -4.59
N VAL A 34 9.13 8.80 -4.32
CA VAL A 34 10.31 8.22 -4.95
C VAL A 34 10.52 6.83 -4.36
N LEU A 35 10.51 5.79 -5.20
CA LEU A 35 10.56 4.38 -4.76
C LEU A 35 11.77 4.10 -3.86
N GLU A 36 12.95 4.58 -4.26
CA GLU A 36 14.20 4.39 -3.54
C GLU A 36 14.15 5.03 -2.15
N ASP A 37 13.53 6.19 -2.02
CA ASP A 37 13.38 6.89 -0.74
C ASP A 37 12.37 6.18 0.16
N CYS A 38 11.29 5.66 -0.40
CA CYS A 38 10.32 4.84 0.33
C CYS A 38 10.98 3.55 0.83
N LEU A 39 11.78 2.88 0.00
CA LEU A 39 12.49 1.65 0.38
C LEU A 39 13.52 1.89 1.49
N ARG A 40 14.22 3.02 1.49
CA ARG A 40 15.19 3.37 2.53
C ARG A 40 14.59 3.49 3.93
N VAL A 41 13.30 3.81 4.04
CA VAL A 41 12.59 3.83 5.33
C VAL A 41 12.53 2.44 5.95
N PHE A 42 12.30 1.41 5.13
CA PHE A 42 12.07 0.03 5.60
C PHE A 42 13.32 -0.86 5.50
N TYR A 43 14.25 -0.52 4.60
CA TYR A 43 15.45 -1.28 4.29
C TYR A 43 16.69 -0.36 4.24
N PRO A 44 17.09 0.27 5.35
CA PRO A 44 18.13 1.30 5.36
C PRO A 44 19.52 0.80 4.94
N ASN A 45 19.78 -0.51 5.11
CA ASN A 45 21.09 -1.13 4.85
C ASN A 45 21.13 -1.97 3.56
N GLU A 46 20.02 -2.07 2.83
CA GLU A 46 19.95 -2.90 1.64
C GLU A 46 20.27 -2.11 0.38
N ASN A 47 20.84 -2.80 -0.60
CA ASN A 47 20.99 -2.23 -1.92
C ASN A 47 19.59 -2.03 -2.56
N VAL A 48 19.11 -0.79 -2.62
CA VAL A 48 17.82 -0.43 -3.24
C VAL A 48 17.79 -0.69 -4.75
N PHE A 49 18.94 -0.90 -5.39
CA PHE A 49 19.01 -1.31 -6.79
C PHE A 49 18.65 -2.81 -6.92
N GLY A 50 17.54 -3.12 -7.62
CA GLY A 50 17.08 -4.50 -7.84
C GLY A 50 15.57 -4.70 -7.89
N GLY A 51 14.78 -3.63 -7.83
CA GLY A 51 13.32 -3.71 -7.84
C GLY A 51 12.74 -4.16 -6.49
N MET A 52 11.46 -4.49 -6.49
CA MET A 52 10.64 -4.56 -5.29
C MET A 52 10.64 -5.92 -4.58
N ALA A 53 11.31 -6.96 -5.11
CA ALA A 53 11.33 -8.29 -4.49
C ALA A 53 12.17 -8.38 -3.19
N LYS A 54 11.93 -7.48 -2.23
CA LYS A 54 12.62 -7.36 -0.95
C LYS A 54 12.01 -8.32 0.06
N PRO A 55 12.83 -9.15 0.71
CA PRO A 55 12.32 -10.12 1.67
C PRO A 55 11.90 -9.43 2.96
N THR A 56 10.81 -9.90 3.59
CA THR A 56 10.23 -9.28 4.78
C THR A 56 10.98 -9.62 6.07
N ASN A 57 11.83 -10.65 6.03
CA ASN A 57 12.67 -11.03 7.16
C ASN A 57 13.80 -10.03 7.48
N LEU A 58 14.08 -9.09 6.59
CA LEU A 58 15.04 -8.00 6.80
C LEU A 58 14.41 -6.77 7.45
N LEU A 59 13.08 -6.70 7.54
CA LEU A 59 12.39 -5.67 8.30
C LEU A 59 12.67 -5.86 9.79
N ASP A 60 12.77 -4.74 10.52
CA ASP A 60 12.69 -4.78 11.97
C ASP A 60 11.33 -5.31 12.47
N ALA A 61 11.20 -5.51 13.77
CA ALA A 61 10.02 -6.11 14.36
C ALA A 61 8.74 -5.27 14.15
N GLU A 62 8.84 -3.94 14.24
CA GLU A 62 7.70 -3.03 14.10
C GLU A 62 7.21 -2.97 12.66
N HIS A 63 8.13 -2.82 11.70
CA HIS A 63 7.81 -2.82 10.29
C HIS A 63 7.30 -4.17 9.80
N ARG A 64 7.78 -5.28 10.36
CA ARG A 64 7.25 -6.62 10.05
C ARG A 64 5.83 -6.80 10.58
N LEU A 65 5.55 -6.32 11.80
CA LEU A 65 4.18 -6.31 12.33
C LEU A 65 3.27 -5.46 11.44
N LEU A 66 3.71 -4.27 11.02
CA LEU A 66 2.97 -3.40 10.12
C LEU A 66 2.72 -4.06 8.76
N HIS A 67 3.72 -4.76 8.20
CA HIS A 67 3.56 -5.54 6.97
C HIS A 67 2.47 -6.60 7.13
N HIS A 68 2.52 -7.38 8.21
CA HIS A 68 1.50 -8.39 8.49
C HIS A 68 0.10 -7.78 8.61
N ILE A 69 -0.07 -6.69 9.34
CA ILE A 69 -1.36 -5.97 9.44
C ILE A 69 -1.81 -5.52 8.04
N THR A 70 -0.89 -4.98 7.23
CA THR A 70 -1.20 -4.48 5.89
C THR A 70 -1.71 -5.60 4.99
N VAL A 71 -0.99 -6.72 4.90
CA VAL A 71 -1.33 -7.81 3.96
C VAL A 71 -2.51 -8.68 4.41
N THR A 72 -2.90 -8.63 5.69
CA THR A 72 -4.01 -9.42 6.23
C THR A 72 -5.30 -8.62 6.42
N HIS A 73 -5.20 -7.35 6.83
CA HIS A 73 -6.37 -6.54 7.20
C HIS A 73 -6.64 -5.37 6.25
N ILE A 74 -5.61 -4.70 5.72
CA ILE A 74 -5.79 -3.49 4.90
C ILE A 74 -5.91 -3.83 3.42
N LEU A 75 -4.98 -4.64 2.91
CA LEU A 75 -4.89 -5.12 1.54
C LEU A 75 -4.84 -6.66 1.54
N PRO A 76 -5.92 -7.34 1.96
CA PRO A 76 -5.94 -8.80 1.96
C PRO A 76 -5.64 -9.33 0.56
N THR A 77 -4.55 -10.08 0.44
CA THR A 77 -4.11 -10.75 -0.79
C THR A 77 -3.93 -12.24 -0.55
N SER A 78 -4.33 -13.06 -1.51
CA SER A 78 -4.05 -14.49 -1.49
C SER A 78 -2.65 -14.72 -2.06
N GLY A 79 -1.69 -15.11 -1.22
CA GLY A 79 -0.32 -15.35 -1.64
C GLY A 79 0.65 -15.47 -0.48
N GLY A 80 1.91 -15.74 -0.81
CA GLY A 80 3.00 -15.68 0.15
C GLY A 80 3.25 -14.24 0.60
N HIS A 81 3.62 -14.07 1.88
CA HIS A 81 3.93 -12.78 2.50
C HIS A 81 5.43 -12.67 2.85
N GLU A 82 6.26 -13.52 2.24
CA GLU A 82 7.72 -13.53 2.45
C GLU A 82 8.45 -12.39 1.74
N LYS A 83 7.80 -11.74 0.77
CA LYS A 83 8.30 -10.57 0.05
C LYS A 83 7.31 -9.42 0.16
N MET A 84 7.83 -8.21 0.29
CA MET A 84 7.03 -7.00 0.20
C MET A 84 6.44 -6.88 -1.21
N SER A 85 5.25 -6.29 -1.35
CA SER A 85 4.62 -5.87 -2.62
C SER A 85 4.70 -4.35 -2.84
N TYR A 86 4.59 -3.84 -4.08
CA TYR A 86 4.52 -2.38 -4.31
C TYR A 86 3.30 -1.78 -3.59
N GLN A 87 2.20 -2.54 -3.51
CA GLN A 87 1.01 -2.09 -2.79
C GLN A 87 1.24 -2.08 -1.27
N ASP A 88 1.98 -3.07 -0.76
CA ASP A 88 2.33 -3.15 0.66
C ASP A 88 3.20 -1.96 1.03
N LEU A 89 4.28 -1.73 0.28
CA LEU A 89 5.20 -0.61 0.49
C LEU A 89 4.46 0.72 0.45
N TYR A 90 3.58 0.90 -0.54
CA TYR A 90 2.78 2.12 -0.68
C TYR A 90 1.91 2.38 0.56
N VAL A 91 1.14 1.38 1.01
CA VAL A 91 0.28 1.54 2.20
C VAL A 91 1.09 1.73 3.46
N MET A 92 2.13 0.92 3.67
CA MET A 92 2.99 1.01 4.85
C MET A 92 3.67 2.38 4.93
N TRP A 93 4.15 2.91 3.80
CA TRP A 93 4.80 4.22 3.76
C TRP A 93 3.84 5.34 4.19
N HIS A 94 2.58 5.31 3.72
CA HIS A 94 1.56 6.27 4.16
C HIS A 94 1.27 6.17 5.66
N VAL A 95 1.25 4.96 6.22
CA VAL A 95 1.06 4.75 7.66
C VAL A 95 2.25 5.30 8.46
N VAL A 96 3.49 5.00 8.05
CA VAL A 96 4.71 5.44 8.75
C VAL A 96 4.92 6.95 8.66
N THR A 97 4.66 7.54 7.50
CA THR A 97 4.85 8.99 7.29
C THR A 97 3.67 9.85 7.74
N GLY A 98 2.51 9.24 8.01
CA GLY A 98 1.28 9.97 8.29
C GLY A 98 0.74 10.77 7.10
N LYS A 99 1.28 10.59 5.89
CA LYS A 99 0.81 11.30 4.70
C LYS A 99 -0.57 10.79 4.25
N PRO A 100 -1.49 11.68 3.82
CA PRO A 100 -2.83 11.27 3.42
C PRO A 100 -2.87 10.23 2.30
N LEU A 101 -3.53 9.12 2.59
CA LEU A 101 -3.87 8.05 1.64
C LEU A 101 -5.37 8.10 1.35
N ASN A 102 -5.74 7.92 0.07
CA ASN A 102 -7.15 7.88 -0.31
C ASN A 102 -7.81 6.56 0.05
N LEU A 103 -8.21 6.44 1.32
CA LEU A 103 -8.81 5.22 1.87
C LEU A 103 -10.05 4.74 1.10
N PRO A 104 -11.03 5.60 0.73
CA PRO A 104 -12.15 5.16 -0.10
C PRO A 104 -11.71 4.59 -1.44
N HIS A 105 -10.69 5.16 -2.09
CA HIS A 105 -10.15 4.62 -3.33
C HIS A 105 -9.57 3.23 -3.13
N LEU A 106 -8.76 3.05 -2.07
CA LEU A 106 -8.14 1.77 -1.73
C LEU A 106 -9.19 0.67 -1.49
N ILE A 107 -10.21 0.98 -0.68
CA ILE A 107 -11.31 0.05 -0.37
C ILE A 107 -12.08 -0.31 -1.64
N MET A 108 -12.47 0.69 -2.44
CA MET A 108 -13.23 0.45 -3.67
C MET A 108 -12.46 -0.46 -4.64
N LYS A 109 -11.14 -0.25 -4.78
CA LYS A 109 -10.29 -1.07 -5.62
C LYS A 109 -10.15 -2.51 -5.09
N ASN A 110 -10.02 -2.68 -3.78
CA ASN A 110 -10.04 -4.01 -3.14
C ASN A 110 -11.37 -4.74 -3.37
N MET A 111 -12.50 -4.05 -3.21
CA MET A 111 -13.82 -4.62 -3.48
C MET A 111 -13.94 -5.10 -4.93
N LEU A 112 -13.52 -4.26 -5.89
CA LEU A 112 -13.52 -4.64 -7.31
C LEU A 112 -12.65 -5.87 -7.56
N ARG A 113 -11.42 -5.89 -7.01
CA ARG A 113 -10.50 -7.04 -7.10
C ARG A 113 -11.15 -8.33 -6.58
N ALA A 114 -11.88 -8.28 -5.48
CA ALA A 114 -12.56 -9.46 -4.92
C ALA A 114 -13.72 -9.98 -5.79
N THR A 115 -14.34 -9.11 -6.59
CA THR A 115 -15.46 -9.47 -7.47
C THR A 115 -15.05 -9.92 -8.87
N SER A 116 -13.85 -9.55 -9.35
CA SER A 116 -13.38 -9.83 -10.71
C SER A 116 -12.80 -11.24 -10.91
N LYS A 117 -13.47 -12.28 -10.37
CA LYS A 117 -13.07 -13.69 -10.62
C LYS A 117 -13.18 -14.07 -12.09
#